data_AF-A0A356WF19-F1
#
_entry.id   AF-A0A356WF19-F1
#
_cell.length_a   1.000
_cell.length_b   1.000
_cell.length_c   1.000
_cell.angle_alpha   90.00
_cell.angle_beta   90.00
_cell.angle_gamma   90.00
#
_symmetry.space_group_name_H-M   'P 1'
#
loop_
_entity.id
_entity.type
_entity.pdbx_description
1 polymer ?
#
loop_
_entity_poly.entity_id
_entity_poly.type
_entity_poly.pdbx_seq_one_letter_code
_entity_poly.pdbx_strand_id
1 'polypeptide(L)'
;MLLARDAKTNQTVAFSDAATQERFAVARSAVHDSSLNMIELCQRENLRLVTGSIHYVSHWITPVGEARRFDTRFFVADAPESQEPLHDSQETIASLWIKPQDALDRLARGELAMFPPTSENLKFLANYKTTAEVLAAAKKVSNPVAILPRLRTNSDGKVIGILMPGDPDY
;
A
#
# COMPACT_ATOMS: atom_id res chain seq x y z
N MET A 1 -4.55 -5.08 -9.11
CA MET A 1 -5.87 -4.90 -8.49
C MET A 1 -6.45 -3.57 -8.93
N LEU A 2 -7.74 -3.52 -9.22
CA LEU A 2 -8.52 -2.35 -9.60
C LEU A 2 -9.75 -2.24 -8.68
N LEU A 3 -9.75 -1.23 -7.80
CA LEU A 3 -10.87 -0.91 -6.92
C LEU A 3 -11.91 -0.07 -7.67
N ALA A 4 -12.65 -0.72 -8.55
CA ALA A 4 -13.69 -0.09 -9.35
C ALA A 4 -14.95 -0.96 -9.45
N ARG A 5 -16.07 -0.30 -9.71
CA ARG A 5 -17.35 -0.92 -10.08
C ARG A 5 -17.76 -0.45 -11.46
N ASP A 6 -18.48 -1.29 -12.21
CA ASP A 6 -19.18 -0.83 -13.40
C ASP A 6 -20.26 0.19 -12.97
N ALA A 7 -20.31 1.33 -13.67
CA ALA A 7 -21.16 2.45 -13.29
C ALA A 7 -22.66 2.20 -13.56
N LYS A 8 -23.00 1.21 -14.40
CA LYS A 8 -24.38 0.84 -14.71
C LYS A 8 -24.89 -0.26 -13.79
N THR A 9 -24.11 -1.32 -13.58
CA THR A 9 -24.52 -2.50 -12.79
C THR A 9 -24.14 -2.38 -11.32
N ASN A 10 -23.23 -1.47 -10.97
CA ASN A 10 -22.64 -1.31 -9.64
C ASN A 10 -21.90 -2.56 -9.11
N GLN A 11 -21.63 -3.54 -9.97
CA GLN A 11 -20.88 -4.73 -9.64
C GLN A 11 -19.38 -4.42 -9.64
N THR A 12 -18.64 -5.03 -8.72
CA THR A 12 -17.18 -4.96 -8.69
C THR A 12 -16.63 -5.57 -9.98
N VAL A 13 -15.63 -4.93 -10.59
CA VAL A 13 -14.97 -5.47 -11.78
C VAL A 13 -14.28 -6.78 -11.41
N ALA A 14 -14.65 -7.86 -12.10
CA ALA A 14 -14.08 -9.18 -11.91
C ALA A 14 -13.15 -9.53 -13.08
N PHE A 15 -12.01 -10.16 -12.80
CA PHE A 15 -11.09 -10.66 -13.82
C PHE A 15 -11.28 -12.16 -14.02
N SER A 16 -12.53 -12.59 -14.15
CA SER A 16 -12.93 -14.01 -14.14
C SER A 16 -12.77 -14.72 -15.49
N ASP A 17 -12.60 -13.98 -16.58
CA ASP A 17 -12.44 -14.53 -17.93
C ASP A 17 -11.21 -13.96 -18.65
N ALA A 18 -10.67 -14.73 -19.59
CA ALA A 18 -9.43 -14.40 -20.29
C ALA A 18 -9.53 -13.11 -21.13
N ALA A 19 -10.69 -12.84 -21.73
CA ALA A 19 -10.88 -11.65 -22.55
C ALA A 19 -10.87 -10.37 -21.70
N THR A 20 -11.51 -10.41 -20.53
CA THR A 20 -11.46 -9.32 -19.56
C THR A 20 -10.04 -9.14 -19.01
N GLN A 21 -9.34 -10.22 -18.66
CA GLN A 21 -7.95 -10.17 -18.21
C GLN A 21 -7.03 -9.53 -19.25
N GLU A 22 -7.11 -9.96 -20.51
CA GLU A 22 -6.30 -9.42 -21.61
C GLU A 22 -6.59 -7.94 -21.86
N ARG A 23 -7.86 -7.54 -21.93
CA ARG A 23 -8.26 -6.14 -22.11
C ARG A 23 -7.68 -5.25 -21.01
N PHE A 24 -7.78 -5.66 -19.74
CA PHE A 24 -7.25 -4.87 -18.63
C PHE A 24 -5.72 -4.95 -18.50
N ALA A 25 -5.09 -6.01 -18.99
CA ALA A 25 -3.62 -6.07 -19.11
C ALA A 25 -3.11 -5.04 -20.13
N VAL A 26 -3.76 -4.93 -21.30
CA VAL A 26 -3.45 -3.89 -22.30
C VAL A 26 -3.68 -2.50 -21.73
N ALA A 27 -4.80 -2.27 -21.05
CA ALA A 27 -5.09 -1.00 -20.39
C ALA A 27 -4.05 -0.65 -19.32
N ARG A 28 -3.59 -1.63 -18.53
CA ARG A 28 -2.53 -1.42 -17.53
C ARG A 28 -1.23 -0.95 -18.18
N SER A 29 -0.83 -1.57 -19.28
CA SER A 29 0.37 -1.15 -20.04
C SER A 29 0.22 0.27 -20.57
N ALA A 30 -0.94 0.62 -21.13
CA ALA A 30 -1.23 1.96 -21.63
C ALA A 30 -1.27 3.04 -20.52
N VAL A 31 -1.68 2.67 -19.30
CA VAL A 31 -1.59 3.57 -18.14
C VAL A 31 -0.14 3.73 -17.70
N HIS A 32 0.64 2.65 -17.70
CA HIS A 32 2.05 2.68 -17.31
C HIS A 32 2.91 3.53 -18.25
N ASP A 33 2.70 3.42 -19.57
CA ASP A 33 3.43 4.21 -20.58
C ASP A 33 2.85 5.62 -20.81
N SER A 34 1.81 6.00 -20.05
CA SER A 34 1.12 7.29 -20.12
C SER A 34 0.37 7.56 -21.44
N SER A 35 0.13 6.55 -22.29
CA SER A 35 -0.71 6.67 -23.49
C SER A 35 -2.22 6.65 -23.20
N LEU A 36 -2.61 6.25 -21.98
CA LEU A 36 -3.96 6.29 -21.46
C LEU A 36 -3.94 6.81 -20.02
N ASN A 37 -4.69 7.85 -19.68
CA ASN A 37 -4.80 8.26 -18.29
C ASN A 37 -5.92 7.51 -17.55
N MET A 38 -5.88 7.51 -16.21
CA MET A 38 -6.85 6.79 -15.38
C MET A 38 -8.30 7.29 -15.57
N ILE A 39 -8.49 8.58 -15.85
CA ILE A 39 -9.83 9.17 -16.06
C ILE A 39 -10.42 8.64 -17.36
N GLU A 40 -9.63 8.65 -18.44
CA GLU A 40 -10.01 8.10 -19.74
C GLU A 40 -10.28 6.61 -19.66
N LEU A 41 -9.44 5.84 -18.94
CA LEU A 41 -9.71 4.42 -18.69
C LEU A 41 -11.07 4.24 -18.01
N CYS A 42 -11.36 5.03 -16.97
CA CYS A 42 -12.65 4.94 -16.29
C CYS A 42 -13.82 5.28 -17.22
N GLN A 43 -13.68 6.27 -18.10
CA GLN A 43 -14.73 6.62 -19.06
C GLN A 43 -14.95 5.52 -20.11
N ARG A 44 -13.87 4.98 -20.67
CA ARG A 44 -13.91 3.93 -21.70
C ARG A 44 -14.53 2.63 -21.18
N GLU A 45 -14.17 2.25 -19.96
CA GLU A 45 -14.61 1.01 -19.32
C GLU A 45 -15.85 1.20 -18.44
N ASN A 46 -16.49 2.39 -18.48
CA ASN A 46 -17.68 2.72 -17.69
C ASN A 46 -17.47 2.44 -16.17
N LEU A 47 -16.32 2.85 -15.62
CA LEU A 47 -15.92 2.55 -14.26
C LEU A 47 -16.19 3.71 -13.29
N ARG A 48 -16.57 3.34 -12.08
CA ARG A 48 -16.54 4.20 -10.90
C ARG A 48 -15.55 3.66 -9.88
N LEU A 49 -14.54 4.47 -9.54
CA LEU A 49 -13.56 4.14 -8.52
C LEU A 49 -14.22 4.04 -7.13
N VAL A 50 -13.89 3.01 -6.37
CA VAL A 50 -14.44 2.74 -5.03
C VAL A 50 -13.56 3.38 -3.96
N THR A 51 -13.38 4.71 -4.03
CA THR A 51 -12.52 5.44 -3.11
C THR A 51 -13.03 5.47 -1.68
N GLY A 52 -14.36 5.34 -1.48
CA GLY A 52 -14.98 5.28 -0.15
C GLY A 52 -14.68 4.01 0.66
N SER A 53 -14.08 2.99 0.04
CA SER A 53 -13.66 1.74 0.70
C SER A 53 -12.15 1.71 0.98
N ILE A 54 -11.47 2.85 0.82
CA ILE A 54 -10.04 3.01 1.08
C ILE A 54 -9.90 3.90 2.32
N HIS A 55 -9.16 3.42 3.31
CA HIS A 55 -8.97 4.13 4.59
C HIS A 55 -7.54 4.63 4.73
N TYR A 56 -7.38 5.92 5.04
CA TYR A 56 -6.10 6.54 5.33
C TYR A 56 -5.66 6.18 6.76
N VAL A 57 -4.57 5.42 6.89
CA VAL A 57 -4.18 4.78 8.18
C VAL A 57 -2.87 5.28 8.75
N SER A 58 -1.95 5.77 7.92
CA SER A 58 -0.66 6.25 8.41
C SER A 58 -0.03 7.26 7.46
N HIS A 59 0.76 8.17 8.03
CA HIS A 59 1.45 9.23 7.30
C HIS A 59 2.91 9.24 7.71
N TRP A 60 3.83 9.06 6.76
CA TRP A 60 5.26 9.02 7.03
C TRP A 60 6.01 10.02 6.19
N ILE A 61 6.93 10.76 6.82
CA ILE A 61 7.84 11.66 6.14
C ILE A 61 9.26 11.15 6.35
N THR A 62 10.00 10.93 5.26
CA THR A 62 11.40 10.49 5.34
C THR A 62 12.24 11.52 6.13
N PRO A 63 13.16 11.05 7.02
CA PRO A 63 14.00 11.93 7.82
C PRO A 63 14.72 13.00 7.02
N VAL A 64 15.02 14.13 7.67
CA VAL A 64 15.94 15.13 7.12
C VAL A 64 17.35 14.53 7.12
N GLY A 65 18.09 14.70 6.03
CA GLY A 65 19.44 14.15 5.85
C GLY A 65 19.52 12.98 4.87
N GLU A 66 18.39 12.34 4.55
CA GLU A 66 18.31 11.35 3.48
C GLU A 66 18.41 12.00 2.09
N ALA A 67 19.11 11.35 1.16
CA ALA A 67 19.34 11.88 -0.19
C ALA A 67 18.04 12.04 -1.00
N ARG A 68 17.05 11.19 -0.75
CA ARG A 68 15.70 11.28 -1.29
C ARG A 68 14.71 11.26 -0.14
N ARG A 69 13.73 12.16 -0.20
CA ARG A 69 12.70 12.28 0.83
C ARG A 69 11.32 12.16 0.24
N PHE A 70 10.46 11.43 0.93
CA PHE A 70 9.08 11.19 0.54
C PHE A 70 8.14 11.65 1.64
N ASP A 71 6.97 12.14 1.22
CA ASP A 71 5.84 12.48 2.07
C ASP A 71 4.70 11.50 1.76
N THR A 72 4.76 10.32 2.39
CA THR A 72 4.02 9.13 1.98
C THR A 72 2.76 8.92 2.82
N ARG A 73 1.61 8.79 2.15
CA ARG A 73 0.33 8.39 2.76
C ARG A 73 0.09 6.90 2.54
N PHE A 74 -0.24 6.19 3.61
CA PHE A 74 -0.56 4.77 3.60
C PHE A 74 -2.06 4.56 3.73
N PHE A 75 -2.57 3.66 2.90
CA PHE A 75 -3.99 3.34 2.84
C PHE A 75 -4.19 1.83 2.97
N VAL A 76 -5.34 1.44 3.52
CA VAL A 76 -5.80 0.05 3.55
C VAL A 76 -7.16 -0.07 2.86
N ALA A 77 -7.36 -1.18 2.15
CA ALA A 77 -8.61 -1.51 1.49
C ALA A 77 -8.77 -3.04 1.45
N ASP A 78 -10.01 -3.49 1.30
CA ASP A 78 -10.28 -4.90 1.01
C ASP A 78 -9.95 -5.22 -0.44
N ALA A 79 -9.31 -6.37 -0.66
CA ALA A 79 -8.98 -6.83 -2.00
C ALA A 79 -10.19 -7.57 -2.60
N PRO A 80 -10.66 -7.22 -3.81
CA PRO A 80 -11.73 -7.96 -4.44
C PRO A 80 -11.34 -9.43 -4.68
N GLU A 81 -12.14 -10.37 -4.18
CA GLU A 81 -11.89 -11.82 -4.30
C GLU A 81 -11.66 -12.28 -5.74
N SER A 82 -12.29 -11.62 -6.70
CA SER A 82 -12.22 -11.96 -8.14
C SER A 82 -11.01 -11.35 -8.86
N GLN A 83 -10.00 -10.87 -8.14
CA GLN A 83 -8.82 -10.24 -8.72
C GLN A 83 -7.53 -10.77 -8.09
N GLU A 84 -6.84 -11.63 -8.82
CA GLU A 84 -5.50 -12.06 -8.44
C GLU A 84 -4.45 -10.98 -8.74
N PRO A 85 -3.55 -10.65 -7.79
CA PRO A 85 -2.46 -9.71 -8.04
C PRO A 85 -1.50 -10.24 -9.10
N LEU A 86 -1.19 -9.40 -10.10
CA LEU A 86 -0.16 -9.66 -11.11
C LEU A 86 0.99 -8.66 -10.89
N HIS A 87 2.23 -9.13 -10.77
CA HIS A 87 3.42 -8.28 -10.85
C HIS A 87 3.83 -8.08 -12.32
N ASP A 88 4.44 -6.95 -12.64
CA ASP A 88 4.87 -6.60 -14.00
C ASP A 88 6.26 -7.13 -14.37
N SER A 89 6.91 -7.87 -13.46
CA SER A 89 8.25 -8.43 -13.60
C SER A 89 9.34 -7.43 -13.96
N GLN A 90 9.06 -6.12 -13.90
CA GLN A 90 10.00 -5.05 -14.22
C GLN A 90 10.49 -4.37 -12.94
N GLU A 91 9.58 -3.84 -12.13
CA GLU A 91 9.93 -3.14 -10.88
C GLU A 91 9.78 -4.06 -9.67
N THR A 92 8.83 -4.99 -9.73
CA THR A 92 8.55 -5.96 -8.66
C THR A 92 8.99 -7.36 -9.08
N ILE A 93 9.98 -7.92 -8.39
CA ILE A 93 10.54 -9.25 -8.70
C ILE A 93 9.76 -10.42 -8.08
N ALA A 94 8.91 -10.15 -7.08
CA ALA A 94 8.11 -11.16 -6.41
C ALA A 94 6.88 -10.52 -5.72
N SER A 95 5.81 -11.29 -5.58
CA SER A 95 4.63 -10.92 -4.81
C SER A 95 4.12 -12.14 -4.07
N LEU A 96 3.62 -11.94 -2.85
CA LEU A 96 3.07 -13.03 -2.05
C LEU A 96 1.98 -12.50 -1.12
N TRP A 97 0.96 -13.33 -0.89
CA TRP A 97 0.00 -13.13 0.19
C TRP A 97 0.55 -13.72 1.48
N ILE A 98 0.58 -12.94 2.55
CA ILE A 98 1.11 -13.34 3.86
C ILE A 98 0.30 -12.72 4.98
N LYS A 99 0.14 -13.45 6.08
CA LYS A 99 -0.44 -12.89 7.30
C LYS A 99 0.50 -11.82 7.87
N PRO A 100 -0.02 -10.70 8.37
CA PRO A 100 0.83 -9.64 8.91
C PRO A 100 1.83 -10.12 9.96
N GLN A 101 1.39 -10.98 10.89
CA GLN A 101 2.26 -11.54 11.92
C GLN A 101 3.39 -12.41 11.33
N ASP A 102 3.09 -13.28 10.37
CA ASP A 102 4.09 -14.13 9.73
C ASP A 102 5.16 -13.28 9.01
N ALA A 103 4.77 -12.15 8.42
CA ALA A 103 5.70 -11.21 7.78
C ALA A 103 6.62 -10.54 8.81
N LEU A 104 6.06 -10.11 9.95
CA LEU A 104 6.83 -9.54 11.06
C LEU A 104 7.81 -10.56 11.66
N ASP A 105 7.41 -11.81 11.78
CA ASP A 105 8.27 -12.88 12.28
C ASP A 105 9.43 -13.15 11.31
N ARG A 106 9.17 -13.11 10.00
CA ARG A 106 10.22 -13.21 8.95
C ARG A 106 11.17 -12.02 8.99
N LEU A 107 10.66 -10.80 9.22
CA LEU A 107 11.50 -9.62 9.45
C LEU A 107 12.43 -9.81 10.64
N ALA A 108 11.91 -10.32 11.77
CA ALA A 108 12.69 -10.57 12.97
C ALA A 108 13.79 -11.62 12.76
N ARG A 109 13.58 -12.59 11.86
CA ARG A 109 14.59 -13.58 11.45
C ARG A 109 15.53 -13.09 10.33
N GLY A 110 15.32 -11.89 9.79
CA GLY A 110 16.11 -11.35 8.67
C GLY A 110 15.77 -11.96 7.31
N GLU A 111 14.67 -12.69 7.19
CA GLU A 111 14.23 -13.38 5.96
C GLU A 111 13.42 -12.47 5.02
N LEU A 112 12.85 -11.39 5.56
CA LEU A 112 12.04 -10.44 4.79
C LEU A 112 12.37 -9.01 5.22
N ALA A 113 13.33 -8.39 4.54
CA ALA A 113 13.73 -7.02 4.81
C ALA A 113 12.61 -6.03 4.50
N MET A 114 12.38 -5.08 5.40
CA MET A 114 11.33 -4.06 5.27
C MET A 114 11.82 -2.72 5.78
N PHE A 115 11.38 -1.65 5.13
CA PHE A 115 11.52 -0.31 5.70
C PHE A 115 10.57 -0.13 6.89
N PRO A 116 10.90 0.75 7.86
CA PRO A 116 10.08 0.97 9.05
C PRO A 116 8.60 1.28 8.79
N PRO A 117 8.23 2.12 7.80
CA PRO A 117 6.81 2.36 7.51
C PRO A 117 6.06 1.08 7.16
N THR A 118 6.68 0.14 6.46
CA THR A 118 6.06 -1.14 6.08
C THR A 118 5.83 -2.01 7.30
N SER A 119 6.83 -2.18 8.18
CA SER A 119 6.69 -3.02 9.37
C SER A 119 5.72 -2.42 10.39
N GLU A 120 5.68 -1.10 10.57
CA GLU A 120 4.70 -0.45 11.45
C GLU A 120 3.26 -0.60 10.94
N ASN A 121 3.03 -0.47 9.63
CA ASN A 121 1.70 -0.75 9.07
C ASN A 121 1.32 -2.23 9.24
N LEU A 122 2.26 -3.17 9.11
CA LEU A 122 1.99 -4.59 9.40
C LEU A 122 1.67 -4.84 10.88
N LYS A 123 2.35 -4.16 11.82
CA LYS A 123 2.01 -4.22 13.25
C LYS A 123 0.59 -3.72 13.52
N PHE A 124 0.17 -2.64 12.87
CA PHE A 124 -1.22 -2.18 12.94
C PHE A 124 -2.19 -3.29 12.51
N LEU A 125 -1.94 -3.94 11.36
CA LEU A 125 -2.78 -5.01 10.82
C LEU A 125 -2.78 -6.27 11.70
N ALA A 126 -1.63 -6.62 12.29
CA ALA A 126 -1.45 -7.83 13.10
C ALA A 126 -2.31 -7.85 14.39
N ASN A 127 -2.84 -6.69 14.81
CA ASN A 127 -3.75 -6.60 15.96
C ASN A 127 -5.14 -7.19 15.70
N TYR A 128 -5.47 -7.54 14.46
CA TYR A 128 -6.81 -7.95 14.03
C TYR A 128 -6.78 -9.31 13.34
N LYS A 129 -7.86 -10.08 13.50
CA LYS A 129 -7.97 -11.45 12.95
C LYS A 129 -8.67 -11.49 11.61
N THR A 130 -9.48 -10.47 11.30
CA THR A 130 -10.29 -10.43 10.08
C THR A 130 -10.13 -9.11 9.35
N THR A 131 -10.36 -9.12 8.03
CA THR A 131 -10.39 -7.90 7.22
C THR A 131 -11.44 -6.90 7.72
N ALA A 132 -12.61 -7.38 8.17
CA ALA A 132 -13.67 -6.53 8.70
C ALA A 132 -13.22 -5.76 9.96
N GLU A 133 -12.50 -6.42 10.87
CA GLU A 133 -11.92 -5.77 12.06
C GLU A 133 -10.87 -4.72 11.68
N VAL A 134 -9.99 -5.03 10.73
CA VAL A 134 -9.01 -4.08 10.18
C VAL A 134 -9.69 -2.83 9.63
N LEU A 135 -10.70 -3.00 8.77
CA LEU A 135 -11.41 -1.87 8.15
C LEU A 135 -12.17 -1.04 9.19
N ALA A 136 -12.78 -1.70 10.18
CA ALA A 136 -13.45 -1.01 11.28
C ALA A 136 -12.46 -0.18 12.13
N ALA A 137 -11.26 -0.69 12.37
CA ALA A 137 -10.20 0.05 13.05
C ALA A 137 -9.63 1.19 12.19
N ALA A 138 -9.37 0.93 10.91
CA ALA A 138 -8.86 1.91 9.96
C ALA A 138 -9.79 3.12 9.83
N LYS A 139 -11.12 2.89 9.81
CA LYS A 139 -12.13 3.95 9.82
C LYS A 139 -12.05 4.86 11.04
N LYS A 140 -11.60 4.36 12.20
CA LYS A 140 -11.45 5.14 13.43
C LYS A 140 -10.20 6.03 13.43
N VAL A 141 -9.20 5.73 12.59
CA VAL A 141 -7.99 6.57 12.50
C VAL A 141 -8.34 7.95 11.93
N SER A 142 -9.09 7.98 10.83
CA SER A 142 -9.64 9.16 10.10
C SER A 142 -8.66 10.25 9.64
N ASN A 143 -7.72 10.69 10.48
CA ASN A 143 -6.72 11.71 10.19
C ASN A 143 -5.39 11.37 10.88
N PRO A 144 -4.60 10.43 10.33
CA PRO A 144 -3.26 10.13 10.81
C PRO A 144 -2.37 11.37 10.88
N VAL A 145 -1.68 11.56 12.01
CA VAL A 145 -0.64 12.59 12.15
C VAL A 145 0.64 12.11 11.45
N ALA A 146 1.35 13.04 10.81
CA ALA A 146 2.64 12.77 10.19
C ALA A 146 3.65 12.23 11.20
N ILE A 147 4.15 11.03 10.92
CA ILE A 147 5.28 10.41 11.62
C ILE A 147 6.55 10.87 10.91
N LEU A 148 7.38 11.63 11.62
CA LEU A 148 8.64 12.16 11.11
C LEU A 148 9.80 11.53 11.90
N PRO A 149 10.36 10.40 11.48
CA PRO A 149 11.53 9.86 12.14
C PRO A 149 12.74 10.78 11.94
N ARG A 150 13.71 10.72 12.85
CA ARG A 150 15.00 11.43 12.75
C ARG A 150 16.13 10.43 12.60
N LEU A 151 17.22 10.83 11.93
CA LEU A 151 18.42 10.01 11.86
C LEU A 151 19.16 10.09 13.19
N ARG A 152 19.53 8.94 13.75
CA ARG A 152 20.43 8.86 14.90
C ARG A 152 21.86 8.79 14.38
N THR A 153 22.71 9.74 14.77
CA THR A 153 24.13 9.75 14.40
C THR A 153 25.03 9.49 15.60
N ASN A 154 26.20 8.88 15.37
CA ASN A 154 27.25 8.79 16.37
C ASN A 154 28.09 10.09 16.41
N SER A 155 29.10 10.13 17.29
CA SER A 155 30.03 11.27 17.43
C SER A 155 30.76 11.66 16.14
N ASP A 156 30.94 10.71 15.22
CA ASP A 156 31.63 10.91 13.96
C ASP A 156 30.67 11.34 12.82
N GLY A 157 29.39 11.57 13.13
CA GLY A 157 28.36 11.95 12.15
C GLY A 157 27.81 10.79 11.32
N LYS A 158 28.19 9.55 11.60
CA LYS A 158 27.68 8.36 10.89
C LYS A 158 26.28 8.02 11.40
N VAL A 159 25.35 7.77 10.49
CA VAL A 159 24.00 7.27 10.81
C VAL A 159 24.11 5.87 11.40
N ILE A 160 23.62 5.70 12.63
CA ILE A 160 23.62 4.44 13.38
C ILE A 160 22.21 3.92 13.66
N GLY A 161 21.17 4.68 13.28
CA GLY A 161 19.79 4.25 13.46
C GLY A 161 18.77 5.33 13.15
N ILE A 162 17.54 5.08 13.57
CA ILE A 162 16.40 5.99 13.42
C ILE A 162 15.80 6.24 14.81
N LEU A 163 15.39 7.48 15.08
CA LEU A 163 14.63 7.89 16.25
C LEU A 163 13.18 8.12 15.84
N MET A 164 12.26 7.50 16.55
CA MET A 164 10.83 7.63 16.34
C MET A 164 10.25 8.74 17.22
N PRO A 165 9.20 9.45 16.77
CA PRO A 165 8.49 10.39 17.62
C PRO A 165 8.03 9.71 18.92
N GLY A 166 8.47 10.23 20.07
CA GLY A 166 8.18 9.67 21.39
C GLY A 166 9.34 8.88 22.01
N ASP A 167 10.41 8.59 21.27
CA ASP A 167 11.64 8.07 21.87
C ASP A 167 12.26 9.11 22.82
N PRO A 168 12.91 8.71 23.93
CA PRO A 168 13.51 9.63 24.89
C PRO A 168 14.51 10.62 24.28
N ASP A 169 15.21 10.20 23.23
CA ASP A 169 16.25 10.96 22.54
C ASP A 169 15.76 11.63 21.23
N TYR A 170 14.43 11.68 20.99
CA TYR A 170 13.84 12.17 19.74
C TYR A 170 14.04 13.68 19.50
#